data_AF-A0AAR5QG87-F1
#
_entry.id   AF-A0AAR5QG87-F1
#
_cell.length_a   1.000
_cell.length_b   1.000
_cell.length_c   1.000
_cell.angle_alpha   90.00
_cell.angle_beta   90.00
_cell.angle_gamma   90.00
#
_symmetry.space_group_name_H-M   'P 1'
#
loop_
_entity.id
_entity.type
_entity.pdbx_description
1 polymer ?
#
loop_
_entity_poly.entity_id
_entity_poly.type
_entity_poly.pdbx_seq_one_letter_code
_entity_poly.pdbx_strand_id
1 'polypeptide(L)'
;MAAVKEYDLTIAEQTVNITGKPLKRITVNGKFVAPLLEFEEGDEAVIRVHNKLKNQDSSIHWHGLLLPGIMDGVPGFNKFHGIAPNTTYEYKFKVRQNGTYWYHSHSKGQEQDGLYGAFVIYPKDKTPLTAAEKTDKDYVVLLSDFHNSTSDQIMKNIKKEADYYQNRRETVFDVLKQVKRDGLKATWQDRSMWNQMRMLKTDMSDVTGYTFLMNGKTPQQNWTGNFKAGEKVRLRFINASAMSFFDVRIPNLKMTVVSADGQPVKPVPVDEFRIGTAETYDVIVEPKQAHYQIEAESIDRTGFSVGTLHEESSPAVKQIEMPKSRPRALLTMEDMGMSHDMSSMKDMNHDMSSMKGMDHDMSSMKGMNHDMSSMKGMDHDMPMNSATVKAASDKNDNTVFGWANASTPEGNKALQYSDLQSLDPQKDTRAAEREIEIRLGGNMERYIWTINGKKFNEADPLVVKYGERIRLKFVNDSMMAHPMHLHGMFMQLEN
;
A
#
# COMPACT_ATOMS: atom_id res chain seq x y z
N MET A 1 -6.15 -23.19 27.25
CA MET A 1 -7.29 -23.90 26.62
C MET A 1 -7.88 -22.94 25.60
N ALA A 2 -8.26 -23.43 24.41
CA ALA A 2 -8.95 -22.62 23.39
C ALA A 2 -10.16 -21.91 24.01
N ALA A 3 -10.19 -20.57 24.00
CA ALA A 3 -11.31 -19.80 24.50
C ALA A 3 -12.26 -19.40 23.37
N VAL A 4 -13.54 -19.22 23.69
CA VAL A 4 -14.45 -18.48 22.81
C VAL A 4 -14.25 -17.01 23.16
N LYS A 5 -13.88 -16.20 22.16
CA LYS A 5 -13.65 -14.77 22.35
C LYS A 5 -14.63 -13.99 21.49
N GLU A 6 -15.44 -13.19 22.18
CA GLU A 6 -16.57 -12.49 21.59
C GLU A 6 -16.33 -10.98 21.50
N TYR A 7 -16.74 -10.38 20.38
CA TYR A 7 -16.76 -8.93 20.20
C TYR A 7 -18.04 -8.48 19.52
N ASP A 8 -18.58 -7.34 19.96
CA ASP A 8 -19.68 -6.64 19.30
C ASP A 8 -19.15 -5.33 18.70
N LEU A 9 -19.29 -5.19 17.38
CA LEU A 9 -18.81 -4.05 16.60
C LEU A 9 -19.99 -3.33 15.97
N THR A 10 -20.27 -2.12 16.45
CA THR A 10 -21.32 -1.27 15.89
C THR A 10 -20.72 -0.27 14.93
N ILE A 11 -21.04 -0.43 13.64
CA ILE A 11 -20.66 0.48 12.56
C ILE A 11 -21.69 1.61 12.51
N ALA A 12 -21.24 2.85 12.68
CA ALA A 12 -22.10 4.03 12.63
C ALA A 12 -21.39 5.24 12.03
N GLU A 13 -22.15 6.14 11.41
CA GLU A 13 -21.64 7.45 11.00
C GLU A 13 -21.73 8.44 12.17
N GLN A 14 -20.60 9.00 12.55
CA GLN A 14 -20.49 9.97 13.65
C GLN A 14 -19.62 11.16 13.25
N THR A 15 -19.71 12.25 14.02
CA THR A 15 -18.82 13.40 13.81
C THR A 15 -17.50 13.13 14.52
N VAL A 16 -16.39 13.14 13.78
CA VAL A 16 -15.03 13.12 14.30
C VAL A 16 -14.36 14.47 14.07
N ASN A 17 -13.38 14.82 14.90
CA ASN A 17 -12.61 16.05 14.75
C ASN A 17 -11.11 15.77 14.91
N ILE A 18 -10.50 15.23 13.85
CA ILE A 18 -9.09 14.82 13.85
C ILE A 18 -8.17 16.00 13.48
N THR A 19 -8.55 16.76 12.46
CA THR A 19 -7.72 17.83 11.87
C THR A 19 -8.14 19.24 12.31
N GLY A 20 -8.94 19.36 13.37
CA GLY A 20 -9.53 20.62 13.82
C GLY A 20 -10.82 21.01 13.07
N LYS A 21 -11.16 20.28 11.99
CA LYS A 21 -12.44 20.41 11.27
C LYS A 21 -13.36 19.22 11.61
N PRO A 22 -14.55 19.46 12.19
CA PRO A 22 -15.55 18.42 12.41
C PRO A 22 -16.06 17.84 11.08
N LEU A 23 -15.99 16.52 10.92
CA LEU A 23 -16.39 15.80 9.72
C LEU A 23 -17.19 14.54 10.08
N LYS A 24 -18.18 14.17 9.25
CA LYS A 24 -18.89 12.90 9.38
C LYS A 24 -18.05 11.76 8.84
N ARG A 25 -17.77 10.76 9.66
CA ARG A 25 -16.96 9.59 9.33
C ARG A 25 -17.57 8.32 9.88
N ILE A 26 -17.17 7.19 9.31
CA ILE A 26 -17.54 5.89 9.85
C ILE A 26 -16.69 5.64 11.10
N THR A 27 -17.37 5.18 12.15
CA THR A 27 -16.78 4.83 13.44
C THR A 27 -17.24 3.43 13.81
N VAL A 28 -16.43 2.76 14.62
CA VAL A 28 -16.78 1.45 15.20
C VAL A 28 -16.84 1.61 16.71
N ASN A 29 -17.98 1.27 17.31
CA ASN A 29 -18.24 1.48 18.74
C ASN A 29 -18.01 2.94 19.18
N GLY A 30 -18.32 3.88 18.29
CA GLY A 30 -18.13 5.31 18.48
C GLY A 30 -16.67 5.78 18.55
N LYS A 31 -15.73 4.96 18.06
CA LYS A 31 -14.30 5.27 18.01
C LYS A 31 -13.80 5.39 16.58
N PHE A 32 -12.82 6.26 16.43
CA PHE A 32 -11.94 6.36 15.27
C PHE A 32 -10.51 6.43 15.81
N VAL A 33 -9.60 5.53 15.46
CA VAL A 33 -9.79 4.33 14.61
C VAL A 33 -10.63 3.25 15.31
N ALA A 34 -11.01 2.19 14.59
CA ALA A 34 -11.78 1.10 15.18
C ALA A 34 -10.98 0.35 16.27
N PRO A 35 -11.64 -0.30 17.25
CA PRO A 35 -10.97 -0.97 18.37
C PRO A 35 -9.95 -2.04 17.92
N LEU A 36 -8.83 -2.15 18.63
CA LEU A 36 -7.94 -3.31 18.51
C LEU A 36 -8.71 -4.58 18.92
N LEU A 37 -8.67 -5.60 18.06
CA LEU A 37 -9.12 -6.94 18.41
C LEU A 37 -7.90 -7.80 18.68
N GLU A 38 -7.88 -8.44 19.83
CA GLU A 38 -6.82 -9.38 20.19
C GLU A 38 -7.40 -10.78 20.23
N PHE A 39 -6.62 -11.78 19.84
CA PHE A 39 -6.93 -13.20 19.97
C PHE A 39 -5.66 -13.97 20.34
N GLU A 40 -5.82 -15.20 20.78
CA GLU A 40 -4.74 -16.17 20.88
C GLU A 40 -4.93 -17.26 19.81
N GLU A 41 -3.82 -17.80 19.30
CA GLU A 41 -3.86 -18.93 18.38
C GLU A 41 -4.61 -20.11 19.02
N GLY A 42 -5.63 -20.59 18.31
CA GLY A 42 -6.51 -21.63 18.82
C GLY A 42 -7.77 -21.09 19.51
N ASP A 43 -8.00 -19.79 19.60
CA ASP A 43 -9.30 -19.25 20.00
C ASP A 43 -10.41 -19.55 18.96
N GLU A 44 -11.66 -19.52 19.40
CA GLU A 44 -12.84 -19.42 18.54
C GLU A 44 -13.31 -17.96 18.53
N ALA A 45 -13.24 -17.31 17.37
CA ALA A 45 -13.70 -15.94 17.22
C ALA A 45 -15.21 -15.91 16.95
N VAL A 46 -15.94 -15.10 17.71
CA VAL A 46 -17.36 -14.79 17.48
C VAL A 46 -17.52 -13.28 17.47
N ILE A 47 -17.65 -12.68 16.28
CA ILE A 47 -17.68 -11.23 16.12
C ILE A 47 -19.01 -10.81 15.51
N ARG A 48 -19.83 -10.10 16.27
CA ARG A 48 -21.14 -9.61 15.83
C ARG A 48 -20.99 -8.18 15.33
N VAL A 49 -21.28 -7.98 14.05
CA VAL A 49 -21.16 -6.68 13.41
C VAL A 49 -22.55 -6.11 13.17
N HIS A 50 -22.86 -5.01 13.85
CA HIS A 50 -24.13 -4.30 13.72
C HIS A 50 -23.96 -3.12 12.76
N ASN A 51 -24.65 -3.16 11.63
CA ASN A 51 -24.67 -2.02 10.71
C ASN A 51 -25.74 -1.01 11.12
N LYS A 52 -25.34 0.17 11.58
CA LYS A 52 -26.22 1.32 11.92
C LYS A 52 -26.07 2.48 10.92
N LEU A 53 -25.46 2.25 9.77
CA LEU A 53 -25.51 3.21 8.66
C LEU A 53 -26.95 3.31 8.13
N LYS A 54 -27.35 4.51 7.70
CA LYS A 54 -28.76 4.80 7.37
C LYS A 54 -29.25 4.11 6.10
N ASN A 55 -28.40 4.05 5.07
CA ASN A 55 -28.80 3.71 3.70
C ASN A 55 -27.68 3.00 2.92
N GLN A 56 -26.73 2.38 3.63
CA GLN A 56 -25.60 1.71 3.01
C GLN A 56 -25.39 0.36 3.68
N ASP A 57 -25.22 -0.67 2.86
CA ASP A 57 -24.67 -1.94 3.30
C ASP A 57 -23.24 -1.71 3.79
N SER A 58 -22.76 -2.57 4.67
CA SER A 58 -21.39 -2.55 5.15
C SER A 58 -20.83 -3.97 5.22
N SER A 59 -19.54 -4.10 5.47
CA SER A 59 -18.90 -5.39 5.70
C SER A 59 -17.63 -5.20 6.50
N ILE A 60 -17.11 -6.29 7.08
CA ILE A 60 -15.77 -6.35 7.64
C ILE A 60 -15.03 -7.48 6.96
N HIS A 61 -13.91 -7.17 6.32
CA HIS A 61 -12.93 -8.15 5.87
C HIS A 61 -11.80 -8.26 6.90
N TRP A 62 -11.31 -9.47 7.11
CA TRP A 62 -10.27 -9.81 8.07
C TRP A 62 -8.96 -10.05 7.32
N HIS A 63 -8.22 -8.96 7.10
CA HIS A 63 -7.09 -8.94 6.18
C HIS A 63 -6.00 -9.92 6.60
N GLY A 64 -5.64 -10.84 5.69
CA GLY A 64 -4.62 -11.88 5.92
C GLY A 64 -5.07 -13.07 6.77
N LEU A 65 -6.33 -13.16 7.20
CA LEU A 65 -6.80 -14.31 7.99
C LEU A 65 -7.18 -15.53 7.12
N LEU A 66 -6.80 -16.71 7.61
CA LEU A 66 -7.14 -18.00 7.03
C LEU A 66 -8.47 -18.51 7.60
N LEU A 67 -9.58 -18.14 6.97
CA LEU A 67 -10.95 -18.41 7.44
C LEU A 67 -11.81 -19.12 6.38
N PRO A 68 -12.98 -19.68 6.75
CA PRO A 68 -13.96 -20.16 5.77
C PRO A 68 -14.42 -19.01 4.87
N GLY A 69 -14.52 -19.25 3.56
CA GLY A 69 -14.77 -18.17 2.60
C GLY A 69 -16.02 -17.31 2.84
N ILE A 70 -17.09 -17.86 3.41
CA ILE A 70 -18.31 -17.10 3.77
C ILE A 70 -18.07 -16.08 4.90
N MET A 71 -17.02 -16.28 5.71
CA MET A 71 -16.62 -15.39 6.81
C MET A 71 -15.60 -14.34 6.37
N ASP A 72 -15.22 -14.32 5.10
CA ASP A 72 -14.22 -13.40 4.55
C ASP A 72 -14.71 -11.95 4.48
N GLY A 73 -16.03 -11.75 4.41
CA GLY A 73 -16.64 -10.43 4.53
C GLY A 73 -16.53 -9.54 3.29
N VAL A 74 -16.32 -10.15 2.12
CA VAL A 74 -16.27 -9.47 0.82
C VAL A 74 -17.62 -9.60 0.10
N PRO A 75 -18.39 -8.51 -0.05
CA PRO A 75 -19.68 -8.57 -0.75
C PRO A 75 -19.53 -9.04 -2.20
N GLY A 76 -20.39 -9.97 -2.62
CA GLY A 76 -20.34 -10.56 -3.96
C GLY A 76 -19.40 -11.74 -4.10
N PHE A 77 -18.63 -12.08 -3.06
CA PHE A 77 -17.75 -13.23 -3.01
C PHE A 77 -18.27 -14.28 -2.01
N ASN A 78 -18.05 -15.58 -2.27
CA ASN A 78 -18.42 -16.69 -1.39
C ASN A 78 -19.87 -16.69 -0.85
N LYS A 79 -20.83 -16.12 -1.60
CA LYS A 79 -22.25 -15.95 -1.21
C LYS A 79 -22.48 -14.98 -0.04
N PHE A 80 -21.49 -14.16 0.31
CA PHE A 80 -21.66 -13.08 1.26
C PHE A 80 -22.20 -11.84 0.52
N HIS A 81 -23.31 -11.27 0.99
CA HIS A 81 -24.00 -10.16 0.32
C HIS A 81 -23.72 -8.78 0.96
N GLY A 82 -22.96 -8.73 2.05
CA GLY A 82 -22.87 -7.55 2.90
C GLY A 82 -23.91 -7.55 4.02
N ILE A 83 -23.74 -6.62 4.95
CA ILE A 83 -24.56 -6.44 6.14
C ILE A 83 -25.50 -5.25 5.84
N ALA A 84 -26.78 -5.52 5.62
CA ALA A 84 -27.76 -4.47 5.32
C ALA A 84 -27.96 -3.47 6.47
N PRO A 85 -28.42 -2.23 6.21
CA PRO A 85 -28.76 -1.25 7.23
C PRO A 85 -29.65 -1.83 8.34
N ASN A 86 -29.31 -1.52 9.59
CA ASN A 86 -29.99 -1.98 10.81
C ASN A 86 -30.00 -3.50 11.02
N THR A 87 -29.20 -4.26 10.29
CA THR A 87 -29.04 -5.70 10.51
C THR A 87 -27.72 -6.02 11.21
N THR A 88 -27.57 -7.29 11.61
CA THR A 88 -26.37 -7.80 12.28
C THR A 88 -25.92 -9.05 11.55
N TYR A 89 -24.61 -9.19 11.39
CA TYR A 89 -24.00 -10.41 10.89
C TYR A 89 -23.00 -10.93 11.92
N GLU A 90 -23.00 -12.24 12.17
CA GLU A 90 -22.07 -12.90 13.06
C GLU A 90 -20.98 -13.58 12.24
N TYR A 91 -19.74 -13.11 12.40
CA TYR A 91 -18.55 -13.79 11.90
C TYR A 91 -18.10 -14.80 12.93
N LYS A 92 -18.06 -16.07 12.55
CA LYS A 92 -17.61 -17.15 13.42
C LYS A 92 -16.57 -18.03 12.74
N PHE A 93 -15.37 -18.08 13.30
CA PHE A 93 -14.29 -18.89 12.75
C PHE A 93 -13.24 -19.26 13.79
N LYS A 94 -12.52 -20.33 13.51
CA LYS A 94 -11.37 -20.76 14.29
C LYS A 94 -10.14 -19.92 13.97
N VAL A 95 -9.52 -19.34 15.00
CA VAL A 95 -8.22 -18.68 14.86
C VAL A 95 -7.14 -19.75 14.85
N ARG A 96 -6.42 -19.88 13.72
CA ARG A 96 -5.47 -20.98 13.45
C ARG A 96 -4.09 -20.53 12.98
N GLN A 97 -3.80 -19.26 13.16
CA GLN A 97 -2.53 -18.61 12.86
C GLN A 97 -2.21 -17.63 13.98
N ASN A 98 -1.02 -17.05 13.97
CA ASN A 98 -0.62 -15.95 14.85
C ASN A 98 0.08 -14.86 14.02
N GLY A 99 0.22 -13.66 14.58
CA GLY A 99 0.85 -12.52 13.91
C GLY A 99 0.08 -11.22 14.02
N THR A 100 0.55 -10.21 13.30
CA THR A 100 -0.09 -8.90 13.17
C THR A 100 -0.94 -8.87 11.91
N TYR A 101 -2.21 -8.54 12.07
CA TYR A 101 -3.21 -8.41 11.01
C TYR A 101 -4.06 -7.16 11.26
N TRP A 102 -5.05 -6.95 10.40
CA TRP A 102 -5.97 -5.85 10.53
C TRP A 102 -7.33 -6.21 9.91
N TYR A 103 -8.31 -5.36 10.13
CA TYR A 103 -9.64 -5.52 9.55
C TYR A 103 -10.12 -4.19 9.02
N HIS A 104 -10.91 -4.23 7.95
CA HIS A 104 -11.43 -3.04 7.30
C HIS A 104 -12.73 -3.32 6.57
N SER A 105 -13.44 -2.27 6.17
CA SER A 105 -14.59 -2.46 5.30
C SER A 105 -14.15 -2.89 3.92
N HIS A 106 -14.86 -3.86 3.36
CA HIS A 106 -14.74 -4.26 1.97
C HIS A 106 -15.96 -3.82 1.14
N SER A 107 -16.73 -2.86 1.68
CA SER A 107 -17.90 -2.27 1.04
C SER A 107 -17.56 -0.88 0.50
N LYS A 108 -17.36 -0.79 -0.83
CA LYS A 108 -17.01 0.47 -1.53
C LYS A 108 -15.79 1.15 -0.88
N GLY A 109 -15.79 2.47 -0.73
CA GLY A 109 -14.71 3.23 -0.10
C GLY A 109 -14.89 3.47 1.41
N GLN A 110 -15.66 2.63 2.11
CA GLN A 110 -15.91 2.82 3.55
C GLN A 110 -14.64 2.73 4.41
N GLU A 111 -13.63 1.99 3.96
CA GLU A 111 -12.29 1.98 4.57
C GLU A 111 -11.71 3.39 4.62
N GLN A 112 -11.60 4.08 3.47
CA GLN A 112 -11.16 5.48 3.39
C GLN A 112 -12.01 6.43 4.28
N ASP A 113 -13.30 6.15 4.43
CA ASP A 113 -14.21 6.95 5.27
C ASP A 113 -14.12 6.62 6.77
N GLY A 114 -13.24 5.69 7.17
CA GLY A 114 -12.81 5.46 8.55
C GLY A 114 -13.05 4.07 9.11
N LEU A 115 -13.45 3.10 8.28
CA LEU A 115 -13.74 1.74 8.73
C LEU A 115 -12.51 0.84 8.60
N TYR A 116 -11.61 0.93 9.58
CA TYR A 116 -10.44 0.04 9.74
C TYR A 116 -9.98 -0.02 11.21
N GLY A 117 -9.37 -1.15 11.58
CA GLY A 117 -8.80 -1.38 12.91
C GLY A 117 -7.79 -2.52 12.92
N ALA A 118 -7.03 -2.64 14.00
CA ALA A 118 -5.98 -3.64 14.14
C ALA A 118 -6.53 -4.98 14.64
N PHE A 119 -5.91 -6.08 14.22
CA PHE A 119 -6.24 -7.44 14.61
C PHE A 119 -4.94 -8.19 14.98
N VAL A 120 -4.68 -8.40 16.26
CA VAL A 120 -3.46 -9.07 16.72
C VAL A 120 -3.78 -10.46 17.22
N ILE A 121 -3.06 -11.46 16.71
CA ILE A 121 -3.16 -12.83 17.20
C ILE A 121 -1.86 -13.22 17.87
N TYR A 122 -1.90 -13.44 19.19
CA TYR A 122 -0.76 -13.93 19.93
C TYR A 122 -0.53 -15.42 19.65
N PRO A 123 0.73 -15.89 19.61
CA PRO A 123 1.02 -17.31 19.62
C PRO A 123 0.35 -18.00 20.82
N LYS A 124 0.12 -19.30 20.70
CA LYS A 124 -0.48 -20.10 21.77
C LYS A 124 0.32 -19.97 23.08
N ASP A 125 -0.41 -19.83 24.19
CA ASP A 125 0.09 -19.55 25.53
C ASP A 125 0.97 -18.28 25.60
N LYS A 126 0.86 -17.39 24.60
CA LYS A 126 1.69 -16.19 24.38
C LYS A 126 3.19 -16.48 24.38
N THR A 127 3.57 -17.70 23.99
CA THR A 127 4.98 -18.09 23.93
C THR A 127 5.63 -17.47 22.69
N PRO A 128 6.72 -16.68 22.82
CA PRO A 128 7.43 -16.16 21.66
C PRO A 128 7.88 -17.30 20.73
N LEU A 129 7.79 -17.09 19.41
CA LEU A 129 8.18 -18.11 18.43
C LEU A 129 9.68 -18.40 18.50
N THR A 130 10.48 -17.39 18.84
CA THR A 130 11.93 -17.51 19.07
C THR A 130 12.36 -16.71 20.30
N ALA A 131 13.54 -17.02 20.82
CA ALA A 131 14.16 -16.21 21.87
C ALA A 131 14.44 -14.76 21.41
N ALA A 132 14.73 -14.56 20.11
CA ALA A 132 14.98 -13.24 19.54
C ALA A 132 13.72 -12.37 19.48
N GLU A 133 12.54 -13.00 19.44
CA GLU A 133 11.24 -12.33 19.40
C GLU A 133 10.70 -11.90 20.78
N LYS A 134 11.35 -12.32 21.86
CA LYS A 134 10.89 -12.00 23.21
C LYS A 134 11.01 -10.50 23.47
N THR A 135 9.89 -9.87 23.77
CA THR A 135 9.77 -8.45 24.08
C THR A 135 9.08 -8.22 25.42
N ASP A 136 9.34 -7.06 26.02
CA ASP A 136 8.74 -6.64 27.28
C ASP A 136 7.42 -5.89 27.03
N LYS A 137 7.32 -5.20 25.89
CA LYS A 137 6.14 -4.44 25.47
C LYS A 137 5.87 -4.61 23.98
N ASP A 138 4.58 -4.60 23.65
CA ASP A 138 4.09 -4.64 22.28
C ASP A 138 3.17 -3.43 22.05
N TYR A 139 3.43 -2.68 20.98
CA TYR A 139 2.57 -1.60 20.53
C TYR A 139 2.13 -1.82 19.09
N VAL A 140 0.85 -1.66 18.84
CA VAL A 140 0.35 -1.48 17.47
C VAL A 140 0.68 -0.06 16.99
N VAL A 141 1.23 0.03 15.79
CA VAL A 141 1.47 1.28 15.06
C VAL A 141 0.68 1.21 13.75
N LEU A 142 -0.59 1.61 13.81
CA LEU A 142 -1.49 1.68 12.67
C LEU A 142 -1.32 3.02 11.97
N LEU A 143 -0.76 2.97 10.77
CA LEU A 143 -0.62 4.09 9.84
C LEU A 143 -1.87 4.19 8.98
N SER A 144 -2.38 5.40 8.77
CA SER A 144 -3.53 5.65 7.91
C SER A 144 -3.45 7.03 7.28
N ASP A 145 -4.17 7.25 6.18
CA ASP A 145 -4.37 8.55 5.56
C ASP A 145 -5.81 9.07 5.79
N PHE A 146 -5.92 10.38 6.01
CA PHE A 146 -7.20 11.03 6.31
C PHE A 146 -7.42 12.21 5.37
N HIS A 147 -8.47 12.13 4.56
CA HIS A 147 -8.85 13.21 3.66
C HIS A 147 -10.09 13.94 4.16
N ASN A 148 -10.24 15.22 3.82
CA ASN A 148 -11.42 16.00 4.19
C ASN A 148 -12.68 15.61 3.39
N SER A 149 -12.51 15.28 2.11
CA SER A 149 -13.56 14.72 1.25
C SER A 149 -13.81 13.24 1.56
N THR A 150 -15.04 12.78 1.34
CA THR A 150 -15.40 11.36 1.44
C THR A 150 -14.85 10.56 0.27
N SER A 151 -14.77 9.24 0.43
CA SER A 151 -14.36 8.33 -0.64
C SER A 151 -15.19 8.53 -1.92
N ASP A 152 -16.52 8.67 -1.79
CA ASP A 152 -17.42 8.91 -2.92
C ASP A 152 -17.09 10.20 -3.68
N GLN A 153 -16.71 11.25 -2.96
CA GLN A 153 -16.32 12.52 -3.59
C GLN A 153 -14.96 12.41 -4.27
N ILE A 154 -14.00 11.72 -3.65
CA ILE A 154 -12.69 11.45 -4.24
C ILE A 154 -12.85 10.66 -5.54
N MET A 155 -13.61 9.56 -5.50
CA MET A 155 -13.89 8.73 -6.68
C MET A 155 -14.61 9.50 -7.78
N LYS A 156 -15.52 10.42 -7.44
CA LYS A 156 -16.18 11.30 -8.43
C LYS A 156 -15.21 12.28 -9.08
N ASN A 157 -14.22 12.77 -8.35
CA ASN A 157 -13.24 13.72 -8.87
C ASN A 157 -12.27 13.03 -9.82
N ILE A 158 -11.63 11.94 -9.41
CA ILE A 158 -10.65 11.20 -10.23
C ILE A 158 -11.27 10.55 -11.48
N LYS A 159 -12.55 10.18 -11.43
CA LYS A 159 -13.29 9.71 -12.62
C LYS A 159 -13.63 10.82 -13.62
N LYS A 160 -13.64 12.08 -13.19
CA LYS A 160 -13.87 13.24 -14.08
C LYS A 160 -12.56 13.74 -14.67
N GLU A 161 -11.52 13.78 -13.87
CA GLU A 161 -10.20 14.29 -14.21
C GLU A 161 -9.18 13.49 -13.41
N ALA A 162 -8.39 12.65 -14.11
CA ALA A 162 -7.48 11.70 -13.48
C ALA A 162 -6.43 12.38 -12.58
N ASP A 163 -5.97 13.57 -12.97
CA ASP A 163 -4.97 14.37 -12.27
C ASP A 163 -5.58 15.46 -11.36
N TYR A 164 -6.88 15.35 -11.01
CA TYR A 164 -7.61 16.36 -10.22
C TYR A 164 -6.89 16.79 -8.94
N TYR A 165 -6.22 15.84 -8.27
CA TYR A 165 -5.50 16.08 -7.03
C TYR A 165 -4.00 16.37 -7.23
N GLN A 166 -3.49 16.31 -8.46
CA GLN A 166 -2.05 16.45 -8.73
C GLN A 166 -1.67 17.92 -8.92
N ASN A 167 -1.40 18.58 -7.80
CA ASN A 167 -1.05 20.01 -7.76
C ASN A 167 0.46 20.29 -7.84
N ARG A 168 1.31 19.26 -7.81
CA ARG A 168 2.77 19.40 -7.85
C ARG A 168 3.32 18.99 -9.21
N ARG A 169 3.04 19.80 -10.24
CA ARG A 169 3.52 19.62 -11.61
C ARG A 169 4.94 20.16 -11.77
N GLU A 170 5.67 19.61 -12.74
CA GLU A 170 6.99 20.15 -13.12
C GLU A 170 6.88 21.59 -13.64
N THR A 171 7.89 22.40 -13.32
CA THR A 171 7.95 23.82 -13.68
C THR A 171 8.80 24.06 -14.93
N VAL A 172 8.75 25.29 -15.48
CA VAL A 172 9.63 25.69 -16.59
C VAL A 172 11.11 25.57 -16.23
N PHE A 173 11.48 25.80 -14.96
CA PHE A 173 12.85 25.63 -14.50
C PHE A 173 13.28 24.17 -14.49
N ASP A 174 12.37 23.24 -14.19
CA ASP A 174 12.64 21.81 -14.26
C ASP A 174 12.87 21.38 -15.72
N VAL A 175 12.09 21.91 -16.66
CA VAL A 175 12.30 21.67 -18.10
C VAL A 175 13.67 22.17 -18.54
N LEU A 176 14.09 23.36 -18.11
CA LEU A 176 15.42 23.89 -18.45
C LEU A 176 16.55 23.00 -17.91
N LYS A 177 16.40 22.47 -16.69
CA LYS A 177 17.35 21.51 -16.13
C LYS A 177 17.38 20.21 -16.93
N GLN A 178 16.22 19.67 -17.30
CA GLN A 178 16.10 18.47 -18.13
C GLN A 178 16.76 18.66 -19.49
N VAL A 179 16.50 19.77 -20.18
CA VAL A 179 17.15 20.08 -21.47
C VAL A 179 18.66 20.18 -21.33
N LYS A 180 19.16 20.73 -20.23
CA LYS A 180 20.60 20.80 -19.94
C LYS A 180 21.20 19.42 -19.66
N ARG A 181 20.46 18.53 -18.98
CA ARG A 181 20.92 17.19 -18.59
C ARG A 181 20.84 16.19 -19.76
N ASP A 182 19.68 16.13 -20.40
CA ASP A 182 19.29 15.07 -21.33
C ASP A 182 19.32 15.54 -22.80
N GLY A 183 19.41 16.85 -23.03
CA GLY A 183 19.29 17.46 -24.35
C GLY A 183 17.84 17.72 -24.78
N LEU A 184 17.67 18.65 -25.72
CA LEU A 184 16.34 19.12 -26.15
C LEU A 184 15.48 18.00 -26.77
N LYS A 185 16.07 17.17 -27.64
CA LYS A 185 15.35 16.10 -28.33
C LYS A 185 14.81 15.05 -27.34
N ALA A 186 15.66 14.56 -26.44
CA ALA A 186 15.27 13.56 -25.45
C ALA A 186 14.24 14.10 -24.47
N THR A 187 14.42 15.35 -23.99
CA THR A 187 13.44 16.00 -23.11
C THR A 187 12.07 16.15 -23.79
N TRP A 188 12.04 16.53 -25.06
CA TRP A 188 10.78 16.67 -25.80
C TRP A 188 10.10 15.32 -26.05
N GLN A 189 10.87 14.28 -26.40
CA GLN A 189 10.35 12.92 -26.59
C GLN A 189 9.74 12.36 -25.30
N ASP A 190 10.46 12.46 -24.19
CA ASP A 190 9.98 12.01 -22.89
C ASP A 190 8.70 12.77 -22.47
N ARG A 191 8.68 14.12 -22.55
CA ARG A 191 7.47 14.89 -22.25
C ARG A 191 6.30 14.56 -23.18
N SER A 192 6.57 14.30 -24.45
CA SER A 192 5.54 13.86 -25.41
C SER A 192 4.90 12.55 -24.98
N MET A 193 5.71 11.57 -24.55
CA MET A 193 5.22 10.28 -24.05
C MET A 193 4.37 10.44 -22.79
N TRP A 194 4.82 11.21 -21.78
CA TRP A 194 4.02 11.48 -20.57
C TRP A 194 2.68 12.16 -20.89
N ASN A 195 2.68 13.11 -21.82
CA ASN A 195 1.45 13.78 -22.28
C ASN A 195 0.51 12.81 -23.02
N GLN A 196 1.03 11.89 -23.85
CA GLN A 196 0.24 10.88 -24.53
C GLN A 196 -0.39 9.88 -23.54
N MET A 197 0.36 9.50 -22.50
CA MET A 197 -0.11 8.67 -21.39
C MET A 197 -1.12 9.39 -20.50
N ARG A 198 -1.22 10.72 -20.60
CA ARG A 198 -2.01 11.60 -19.72
C ARG A 198 -1.68 11.39 -18.24
N MET A 199 -0.40 11.18 -17.97
CA MET A 199 0.16 10.97 -16.63
C MET A 199 1.19 12.03 -16.34
N LEU A 200 1.39 12.31 -15.05
CA LEU A 200 2.42 13.22 -14.60
C LEU A 200 3.60 12.41 -14.02
N LYS A 201 4.84 12.82 -14.29
CA LYS A 201 6.05 12.22 -13.67
C LYS A 201 6.02 12.25 -12.14
N THR A 202 5.19 13.10 -11.60
CA THR A 202 5.03 13.31 -10.17
C THR A 202 3.99 12.37 -9.57
N ASP A 203 3.31 11.54 -10.35
CA ASP A 203 2.13 10.80 -9.92
C ASP A 203 2.41 9.53 -9.08
N MET A 204 3.13 9.72 -7.97
CA MET A 204 3.38 8.71 -6.94
C MET A 204 2.13 8.41 -6.09
N SER A 205 1.03 9.14 -6.28
CA SER A 205 -0.21 9.06 -5.50
C SER A 205 -1.33 9.77 -6.26
N ASP A 206 -2.43 9.06 -6.56
CA ASP A 206 -3.57 9.60 -7.33
C ASP A 206 -4.34 10.72 -6.59
N VAL A 207 -4.26 10.74 -5.25
CA VAL A 207 -4.93 11.68 -4.36
C VAL A 207 -3.89 12.30 -3.43
N THR A 208 -3.85 13.62 -3.38
CA THR A 208 -2.99 14.39 -2.46
C THR A 208 -3.85 15.15 -1.46
N GLY A 209 -3.21 15.81 -0.49
CA GLY A 209 -3.92 16.60 0.53
C GLY A 209 -4.41 15.76 1.72
N TYR A 210 -3.90 14.54 1.87
CA TYR A 210 -4.10 13.74 3.07
C TYR A 210 -3.41 14.37 4.29
N THR A 211 -4.03 14.16 5.45
CA THR A 211 -3.35 14.20 6.74
C THR A 211 -3.00 12.77 7.13
N PHE A 212 -1.71 12.49 7.35
CA PHE A 212 -1.26 11.17 7.74
C PHE A 212 -1.35 11.00 9.26
N LEU A 213 -1.85 9.85 9.71
CA LEU A 213 -2.14 9.59 11.11
C LEU A 213 -1.36 8.37 11.62
N MET A 214 -1.05 8.40 12.91
CA MET A 214 -0.55 7.25 13.67
C MET A 214 -1.56 6.91 14.76
N ASN A 215 -2.16 5.73 14.71
CA ASN A 215 -3.20 5.30 15.64
C ASN A 215 -4.34 6.34 15.78
N GLY A 216 -4.75 6.92 14.65
CA GLY A 216 -5.80 7.95 14.58
C GLY A 216 -5.39 9.35 15.07
N LYS A 217 -4.11 9.57 15.40
CA LYS A 217 -3.59 10.88 15.84
C LYS A 217 -2.79 11.58 14.76
N THR A 218 -2.94 12.89 14.65
CA THR A 218 -2.07 13.74 13.83
C THR A 218 -0.66 13.85 14.44
N PRO A 219 0.35 14.29 13.67
CA PRO A 219 1.69 14.54 14.22
C PRO A 219 1.67 15.48 15.45
N GLN A 220 0.81 16.50 15.44
CA GLN A 220 0.69 17.46 16.56
C GLN A 220 0.01 16.85 17.78
N GLN A 221 -0.90 15.90 17.59
CA GLN A 221 -1.52 15.14 18.67
C GLN A 221 -0.57 14.07 19.25
N ASN A 222 0.45 13.68 18.49
CA ASN A 222 1.56 12.81 18.86
C ASN A 222 1.14 11.52 19.59
N TRP A 223 0.97 10.42 18.85
CA TRP A 223 0.84 9.13 19.52
C TRP A 223 2.13 8.80 20.29
N THR A 224 2.01 8.33 21.53
CA THR A 224 3.16 7.98 22.38
C THR A 224 3.07 6.54 22.86
N GLY A 225 4.14 5.77 22.65
CA GLY A 225 4.37 4.46 23.24
C GLY A 225 5.44 4.55 24.33
N ASN A 226 5.11 4.13 25.54
CA ASN A 226 6.01 4.28 26.69
C ASN A 226 6.93 3.06 26.87
N PHE A 227 8.17 3.28 27.30
CA PHE A 227 9.11 2.21 27.66
C PHE A 227 9.90 2.57 28.93
N LYS A 228 10.54 1.57 29.52
CA LYS A 228 11.52 1.73 30.60
C LYS A 228 12.91 1.41 30.07
N ALA A 229 13.93 2.02 30.66
CA ALA A 229 15.32 1.79 30.25
C ALA A 229 15.66 0.28 30.25
N GLY A 230 16.17 -0.22 29.12
CA GLY A 230 16.55 -1.62 28.94
C GLY A 230 15.43 -2.56 28.44
N GLU A 231 14.18 -2.08 28.31
CA GLU A 231 13.10 -2.88 27.71
C GLU A 231 13.30 -3.06 26.20
N LYS A 232 12.96 -4.25 25.71
CA LYS A 232 12.75 -4.51 24.28
C LYS A 232 11.30 -4.26 23.91
N VAL A 233 11.08 -3.46 22.88
CA VAL A 233 9.75 -3.06 22.43
C VAL A 233 9.49 -3.62 21.04
N ARG A 234 8.37 -4.33 20.87
CA ARG A 234 7.83 -4.71 19.56
C ARG A 234 6.90 -3.62 19.06
N LEU A 235 7.14 -3.14 17.84
CA LEU A 235 6.24 -2.26 17.12
C LEU A 235 5.62 -3.05 15.97
N ARG A 236 4.29 -3.19 16.02
CA ARG A 236 3.47 -3.91 15.05
C ARG A 236 2.90 -2.92 14.06
N PHE A 237 3.65 -2.66 12.99
CA PHE A 237 3.26 -1.71 11.94
C PHE A 237 2.17 -2.31 11.05
N ILE A 238 1.13 -1.53 10.82
CA ILE A 238 0.02 -1.83 9.92
C ILE A 238 -0.17 -0.61 9.03
N ASN A 239 -0.20 -0.77 7.72
CA ASN A 239 -0.61 0.31 6.82
C ASN A 239 -2.07 0.14 6.39
N ALA A 240 -2.97 0.81 7.09
CA ALA A 240 -4.41 0.84 6.82
C ALA A 240 -4.82 2.10 6.02
N SER A 241 -3.91 2.61 5.19
CA SER A 241 -4.18 3.75 4.31
C SER A 241 -4.89 3.31 3.05
N ALA A 242 -5.79 4.15 2.56
CA ALA A 242 -6.50 3.87 1.32
C ALA A 242 -5.58 3.88 0.09
N MET A 243 -4.46 4.62 0.16
CA MET A 243 -3.53 4.74 -0.96
C MET A 243 -2.07 4.98 -0.57
N SER A 244 -1.83 5.57 0.60
CA SER A 244 -0.49 6.06 0.95
C SER A 244 0.50 4.94 1.31
N PHE A 245 1.67 4.95 0.65
CA PHE A 245 2.83 4.17 1.07
C PHE A 245 3.70 5.03 1.99
N PHE A 246 4.36 4.39 2.96
CA PHE A 246 5.25 5.09 3.89
C PHE A 246 6.65 4.54 3.89
N ASP A 247 7.64 5.43 3.97
CA ASP A 247 8.99 5.10 4.39
C ASP A 247 9.10 5.33 5.90
N VAL A 248 9.25 4.25 6.65
CA VAL A 248 9.27 4.25 8.12
C VAL A 248 10.70 4.19 8.62
N ARG A 249 11.04 5.11 9.53
CA ARG A 249 12.34 5.18 10.21
C ARG A 249 12.20 5.68 11.63
N ILE A 250 13.19 5.35 12.46
CA ILE A 250 13.32 5.89 13.81
C ILE A 250 14.75 6.42 13.95
N PRO A 251 14.99 7.73 13.77
CA PRO A 251 16.34 8.27 13.81
C PRO A 251 17.08 7.89 15.10
N ASN A 252 18.32 7.43 14.97
CA ASN A 252 19.18 6.95 16.05
C ASN A 252 18.71 5.68 16.77
N LEU A 253 17.76 4.93 16.20
CA LEU A 253 17.30 3.64 16.72
C LEU A 253 17.21 2.59 15.61
N LYS A 254 18.06 1.58 15.67
CA LYS A 254 17.98 0.43 14.75
C LYS A 254 16.69 -0.35 14.99
N MET A 255 16.06 -0.74 13.90
CA MET A 255 14.90 -1.64 13.91
C MET A 255 15.34 -3.02 13.45
N THR A 256 14.83 -4.07 14.09
CA THR A 256 15.02 -5.45 13.62
C THR A 256 13.69 -6.00 13.16
N VAL A 257 13.51 -6.19 11.85
CA VAL A 257 12.30 -6.77 11.27
C VAL A 257 12.26 -8.26 11.61
N VAL A 258 11.16 -8.72 12.19
CA VAL A 258 10.96 -10.12 12.64
C VAL A 258 9.70 -10.77 12.08
N SER A 259 8.75 -9.98 11.55
CA SER A 259 7.58 -10.50 10.83
C SER A 259 7.26 -9.60 9.64
N ALA A 260 6.74 -10.21 8.58
CA ALA A 260 6.09 -9.53 7.44
C ALA A 260 4.76 -10.24 7.14
N ASP A 261 3.66 -9.50 7.02
CA ASP A 261 2.31 -10.02 6.73
C ASP A 261 1.85 -11.15 7.65
N GLY A 262 2.13 -10.97 8.94
CA GLY A 262 1.84 -11.94 9.99
C GLY A 262 2.65 -13.24 9.88
N GLN A 263 3.64 -13.33 9.00
CA GLN A 263 4.56 -14.47 8.91
C GLN A 263 5.91 -14.13 9.53
N PRO A 264 6.45 -14.99 10.42
CA PRO A 264 7.76 -14.78 11.02
C PRO A 264 8.86 -14.90 9.96
N VAL A 265 9.82 -13.98 10.02
CA VAL A 265 10.99 -13.94 9.14
C VAL A 265 12.26 -14.06 9.97
N LYS A 266 13.36 -14.46 9.32
CA LYS A 266 14.68 -14.36 9.92
C LYS A 266 14.95 -12.89 10.26
N PRO A 267 15.42 -12.57 11.48
CA PRO A 267 15.62 -11.19 11.90
C PRO A 267 16.51 -10.38 10.95
N VAL A 268 16.00 -9.25 10.46
CA VAL A 268 16.75 -8.34 9.56
C VAL A 268 16.96 -6.98 10.24
N PRO A 269 18.20 -6.62 10.61
CA PRO A 269 18.48 -5.28 11.15
C PRO A 269 18.46 -4.24 10.01
N VAL A 270 17.68 -3.16 10.18
CA VAL A 270 17.50 -2.08 9.22
C VAL A 270 17.43 -0.71 9.92
N ASP A 271 17.68 0.35 9.17
CA ASP A 271 17.40 1.74 9.59
C ASP A 271 16.02 2.21 9.13
N GLU A 272 15.50 1.58 8.09
CA GLU A 272 14.28 1.99 7.41
C GLU A 272 13.64 0.82 6.67
N PHE A 273 12.33 0.88 6.48
CA PHE A 273 11.62 0.03 5.55
C PHE A 273 10.48 0.82 4.90
N ARG A 274 10.15 0.44 3.67
CA ARG A 274 8.93 0.91 2.99
C ARG A 274 7.78 -0.05 3.33
N ILE A 275 6.61 0.51 3.61
CA ILE A 275 5.38 -0.25 3.86
C ILE A 275 4.31 0.22 2.88
N GLY A 276 3.91 -0.67 1.98
CA GLY A 276 2.81 -0.47 1.04
C GLY A 276 1.46 -0.52 1.74
N THR A 277 0.40 -0.07 1.06
CA THR A 277 -0.97 -0.25 1.56
C THR A 277 -1.22 -1.73 1.86
N ALA A 278 -1.88 -2.00 2.98
CA ALA A 278 -2.27 -3.31 3.47
C ALA A 278 -1.17 -4.20 4.08
N GLU A 279 0.10 -3.88 3.84
CA GLU A 279 1.22 -4.63 4.43
C GLU A 279 1.29 -4.44 5.95
N THR A 280 1.88 -5.43 6.61
CA THR A 280 2.21 -5.37 8.04
C THR A 280 3.64 -5.81 8.29
N TYR A 281 4.30 -5.16 9.25
CA TYR A 281 5.65 -5.53 9.71
C TYR A 281 5.72 -5.49 11.23
N ASP A 282 6.27 -6.53 11.84
CA ASP A 282 6.71 -6.45 13.25
C ASP A 282 8.20 -6.13 13.26
N VAL A 283 8.55 -5.08 13.99
CA VAL A 283 9.95 -4.75 14.27
C VAL A 283 10.22 -4.70 15.77
N ILE A 284 11.42 -5.10 16.17
CA ILE A 284 11.89 -5.00 17.55
C ILE A 284 12.92 -3.88 17.64
N VAL A 285 12.78 -3.06 18.67
CA VAL A 285 13.70 -1.97 19.01
C VAL A 285 14.14 -2.06 20.46
N GLU A 286 15.35 -1.58 20.72
CA GLU A 286 15.95 -1.51 22.06
C GLU A 286 16.31 -0.05 22.38
N PRO A 287 15.33 0.76 22.81
CA PRO A 287 15.53 2.18 23.03
C PRO A 287 16.44 2.47 24.25
N LYS A 288 17.35 3.44 24.09
CA LYS A 288 18.37 3.81 25.10
C LYS A 288 18.37 5.29 25.49
N GLN A 289 17.75 6.15 24.68
CA GLN A 289 17.60 7.58 24.94
C GLN A 289 16.26 7.87 25.64
N ALA A 290 16.05 9.10 26.11
CA ALA A 290 14.80 9.50 26.78
C ALA A 290 13.57 9.47 25.85
N HIS A 291 13.78 9.69 24.55
CA HIS A 291 12.72 9.62 23.56
C HIS A 291 13.29 9.30 22.18
N TYR A 292 12.43 8.75 21.32
CA TYR A 292 12.67 8.55 19.90
C TYR A 292 11.44 8.94 19.10
N GLN A 293 11.64 9.48 17.91
CA GLN A 293 10.56 9.83 17.00
C GLN A 293 10.39 8.73 15.95
N ILE A 294 9.20 8.17 15.85
CA ILE A 294 8.81 7.30 14.74
C ILE A 294 8.35 8.19 13.60
N GLU A 295 9.01 8.11 12.46
CA GLU A 295 8.74 8.92 11.29
C GLU A 295 8.27 8.01 10.15
N ALA A 296 7.03 8.20 9.69
CA ALA A 296 6.48 7.54 8.52
C ALA A 296 6.20 8.59 7.44
N GLU A 297 7.12 8.70 6.48
CA GLU A 297 7.06 9.70 5.40
C GLU A 297 6.28 9.16 4.21
N SER A 298 5.31 9.92 3.69
CA SER A 298 4.57 9.50 2.50
C SER A 298 5.49 9.40 1.27
N ILE A 299 5.23 8.42 0.39
CA ILE A 299 6.05 8.18 -0.81
C ILE A 299 6.12 9.39 -1.75
N ASP A 300 5.05 10.19 -1.80
CA ASP A 300 4.95 11.41 -2.60
C ASP A 300 5.62 12.64 -1.94
N ARG A 301 6.20 12.47 -0.74
CA ARG A 301 6.88 13.51 0.06
C ARG A 301 5.98 14.71 0.34
N THR A 302 4.70 14.47 0.59
CA THR A 302 3.74 15.53 0.97
C THR A 302 3.58 15.70 2.48
N GLY A 303 3.96 14.70 3.28
CA GLY A 303 3.94 14.84 4.73
C GLY A 303 4.40 13.60 5.49
N PHE A 304 4.12 13.61 6.79
CA PHE A 304 4.52 12.58 7.73
C PHE A 304 3.37 12.17 8.64
N SER A 305 3.33 10.89 8.97
CA SER A 305 2.75 10.38 10.22
C SER A 305 3.88 10.29 11.25
N VAL A 306 3.65 10.79 12.46
CA VAL A 306 4.67 10.88 13.52
C VAL A 306 4.12 10.37 14.84
N GLY A 307 4.96 9.63 15.57
CA GLY A 307 4.74 9.27 16.96
C GLY A 307 6.04 9.26 17.76
N THR A 308 5.91 9.03 19.06
CA THR A 308 7.04 9.07 20.00
C THR A 308 7.14 7.75 20.76
N LEU A 309 8.34 7.21 20.88
CA LEU A 309 8.67 6.30 21.97
C LEU A 309 9.24 7.12 23.13
N HIS A 310 8.67 7.00 24.32
CA HIS A 310 9.00 7.83 25.47
C HIS A 310 9.41 6.98 26.68
N GLU A 311 10.57 7.29 27.24
CA GLU A 311 11.03 6.70 28.49
C GLU A 311 10.21 7.25 29.69
N GLU A 312 9.54 6.38 30.43
CA GLU A 312 8.52 6.74 31.43
C GLU A 312 9.02 7.67 32.55
N SER A 313 10.30 7.59 32.92
CA SER A 313 10.89 8.41 33.97
C SER A 313 11.36 9.79 33.49
N SER A 314 11.36 10.01 32.17
CA SER A 314 11.80 11.25 31.54
C SER A 314 10.64 12.23 31.34
N PRO A 315 10.89 13.55 31.26
CA PRO A 315 9.84 14.52 30.95
C PRO A 315 9.14 14.23 29.62
N ALA A 316 7.81 14.38 29.59
CA ALA A 316 7.02 14.19 28.38
C ALA A 316 7.47 15.13 27.24
N VAL A 317 7.50 14.59 26.02
CA VAL A 317 7.77 15.35 24.80
C VAL A 317 6.63 16.33 24.56
N LYS A 318 6.90 17.63 24.71
CA LYS A 318 5.89 18.68 24.60
C LYS A 318 5.67 19.18 23.17
N GLN A 319 6.67 19.07 22.31
CA GLN A 319 6.62 19.52 20.92
C GLN A 319 7.34 18.52 20.03
N ILE A 320 6.70 18.22 18.90
CA ILE A 320 7.26 17.40 17.83
C ILE A 320 8.00 18.30 16.85
N GLU A 321 9.25 17.95 16.57
CA GLU A 321 9.99 18.55 15.46
C GLU A 321 9.63 17.80 14.18
N MET A 322 8.93 18.50 13.27
CA MET A 322 8.54 17.89 12.00
C MET A 322 9.80 17.56 11.19
N PRO A 323 9.97 16.31 10.73
CA PRO A 323 11.13 15.94 9.95
C PRO A 323 11.21 16.72 8.64
N LYS A 324 12.42 16.90 8.14
CA LYS A 324 12.62 17.44 6.79
C LYS A 324 12.32 16.37 5.76
N SER A 325 11.46 16.68 4.79
CA SER A 325 11.17 15.77 3.69
C SER A 325 12.39 15.48 2.82
N ARG A 326 12.49 14.24 2.38
CA ARG A 326 13.47 13.82 1.37
C ARG A 326 13.12 14.36 -0.01
N PRO A 327 14.06 14.37 -0.96
CA PRO A 327 13.72 14.62 -2.34
C PRO A 327 12.63 13.67 -2.82
N ARG A 328 11.71 14.20 -3.62
CA ARG A 328 10.67 13.41 -4.24
C ARG A 328 11.29 12.61 -5.38
N ALA A 329 10.92 11.34 -5.47
CA ALA A 329 11.23 10.54 -6.64
C ALA A 329 10.31 10.96 -7.81
N LEU A 330 10.87 11.08 -9.00
CA LEU A 330 10.13 11.19 -10.26
C LEU A 330 9.97 9.81 -10.88
N LEU A 331 8.82 9.56 -11.47
CA LEU A 331 8.58 8.36 -12.24
C LEU A 331 9.39 8.40 -13.54
N THR A 332 9.90 7.24 -13.93
CA THR A 332 10.59 7.01 -15.20
C THR A 332 9.72 6.15 -16.12
N MET A 333 10.08 6.04 -17.40
CA MET A 333 9.37 5.12 -18.31
C MET A 333 9.55 3.65 -17.89
N GLU A 334 10.66 3.30 -17.24
CA GLU A 334 10.86 1.96 -16.68
C GLU A 334 9.84 1.65 -15.58
N ASP A 335 9.57 2.63 -14.70
CA ASP A 335 8.52 2.51 -13.68
C ASP A 335 7.12 2.33 -14.28
N MET A 336 6.92 2.76 -15.53
CA MET A 336 5.66 2.62 -16.27
C MET A 336 5.59 1.32 -17.09
N GLY A 337 6.57 0.40 -16.93
CA GLY A 337 6.66 -0.83 -17.72
C GLY A 337 7.12 -0.61 -19.18
N MET A 338 7.62 0.59 -19.51
CA MET A 338 7.94 1.04 -20.88
C MET A 338 9.45 1.19 -21.11
N SER A 339 10.27 0.29 -20.54
CA SER A 339 11.71 0.27 -20.80
C SER A 339 11.99 -0.22 -22.23
N HIS A 340 12.22 0.72 -23.17
CA HIS A 340 12.74 0.40 -24.49
C HIS A 340 14.15 0.92 -24.70
N ASP A 341 15.02 0.00 -25.14
CA ASP A 341 16.27 0.29 -25.82
C ASP A 341 15.98 1.18 -27.04
N MET A 342 16.40 2.45 -26.95
CA MET A 342 16.25 3.47 -28.00
C MET A 342 17.06 3.15 -29.28
N SER A 343 17.72 1.99 -29.36
CA SER A 343 18.50 1.54 -30.52
C SER A 343 17.62 1.15 -31.72
N SER A 344 16.37 0.74 -31.50
CA SER A 344 15.48 0.25 -32.58
C SER A 344 14.73 1.34 -33.36
N MET A 345 14.83 2.61 -32.94
CA MET A 345 14.28 3.75 -33.69
C MET A 345 15.27 4.36 -34.71
N LYS A 346 16.35 3.67 -35.06
CA LYS A 346 17.31 4.14 -36.08
C LYS A 346 16.83 3.96 -37.53
N ASP A 347 15.82 3.13 -37.78
CA ASP A 347 15.41 2.77 -39.15
C ASP A 347 14.11 3.42 -39.65
N MET A 348 13.58 4.43 -38.94
CA MET A 348 12.51 5.28 -39.49
C MET A 348 13.11 6.35 -40.39
N ASN A 349 13.56 5.93 -41.58
CA ASN A 349 13.85 6.84 -42.68
C ASN A 349 12.54 7.52 -43.10
N HIS A 350 12.44 8.82 -42.86
CA HIS A 350 11.36 9.66 -43.38
C HIS A 350 11.53 9.85 -44.90
N ASP A 351 11.05 8.90 -45.71
CA ASP A 351 10.89 9.10 -47.15
C ASP A 351 9.52 9.76 -47.43
N MET A 352 9.54 11.08 -47.59
CA MET A 352 8.39 11.94 -47.91
C MET A 352 8.17 12.06 -49.43
N SER A 353 8.13 10.94 -50.17
CA SER A 353 8.06 10.99 -51.65
C SER A 353 6.80 10.40 -52.30
N SER A 354 5.76 9.99 -51.56
CA SER A 354 4.52 9.50 -52.19
C SER A 354 3.23 9.90 -51.50
N MET A 355 2.85 11.18 -51.61
CA MET A 355 1.44 11.59 -51.52
C MET A 355 1.12 12.61 -52.61
N LYS A 356 0.61 12.11 -53.74
CA LYS A 356 -0.06 12.92 -54.75
C LYS A 356 -1.55 12.61 -54.68
N GLY A 357 -2.31 13.57 -54.19
CA GLY A 357 -3.78 13.63 -54.30
C GLY A 357 -4.52 12.98 -53.14
N MET A 358 -5.01 13.80 -52.22
CA MET A 358 -6.39 13.75 -51.73
C MET A 358 -6.72 15.06 -51.01
N ASP A 359 -7.83 15.66 -51.43
CA ASP A 359 -8.33 16.95 -51.02
C ASP A 359 -8.73 17.02 -49.55
N HIS A 360 -8.70 18.24 -49.03
CA HIS A 360 -9.08 18.62 -47.68
C HIS A 360 -10.60 18.51 -47.48
N ASP A 361 -11.04 17.64 -46.56
CA ASP A 361 -12.28 17.86 -45.80
C ASP A 361 -11.99 17.66 -44.30
N MET A 362 -12.01 18.78 -43.58
CA MET A 362 -11.81 18.89 -42.13
C MET A 362 -13.18 18.95 -41.46
N SER A 363 -13.87 17.81 -41.33
CA SER A 363 -15.15 17.78 -40.62
C SER A 363 -15.57 16.41 -40.07
N SER A 364 -14.70 15.69 -39.34
CA SER A 364 -15.15 14.75 -38.27
C SER A 364 -13.99 13.99 -37.62
N MET A 365 -13.51 14.48 -36.48
CA MET A 365 -12.83 13.62 -35.51
C MET A 365 -13.30 13.97 -34.10
N LYS A 366 -14.45 13.39 -33.72
CA LYS A 366 -14.83 13.18 -32.33
C LYS A 366 -14.85 11.67 -32.11
N GLY A 367 -13.90 11.18 -31.30
CA GLY A 367 -13.87 9.80 -30.84
C GLY A 367 -12.78 8.94 -31.46
N MET A 368 -11.52 9.23 -31.14
CA MET A 368 -10.50 8.17 -31.12
C MET A 368 -10.47 7.59 -29.71
N ASN A 369 -11.03 6.39 -29.54
CA ASN A 369 -10.68 5.53 -28.40
C ASN A 369 -9.21 5.11 -28.62
N HIS A 370 -8.33 5.58 -27.75
CA HIS A 370 -6.97 5.04 -27.66
C HIS A 370 -7.02 3.77 -26.79
N ASP A 371 -7.45 2.66 -27.40
CA ASP A 371 -7.30 1.33 -26.81
C ASP A 371 -5.92 0.80 -27.23
N MET A 372 -4.99 0.70 -26.28
CA MET A 372 -3.64 0.15 -26.49
C MET A 372 -3.62 -1.38 -26.47
N SER A 373 -4.75 -2.04 -26.74
CA SER A 373 -4.87 -3.51 -26.74
C SER A 373 -4.15 -4.22 -27.89
N SER A 374 -3.44 -3.51 -28.78
CA SER A 374 -2.86 -4.07 -30.00
C SER A 374 -1.37 -4.45 -29.93
N MET A 375 -0.74 -4.47 -28.74
CA MET A 375 0.62 -5.03 -28.58
C MET A 375 0.57 -6.53 -28.23
N LYS A 376 -0.17 -7.32 -29.02
CA LYS A 376 -0.15 -8.79 -28.91
C LYS A 376 0.98 -9.35 -29.77
N GLY A 377 2.08 -9.73 -29.13
CA GLY A 377 3.10 -10.57 -29.75
C GLY A 377 4.54 -10.08 -29.61
N MET A 378 5.02 -9.89 -28.39
CA MET A 378 6.45 -9.91 -28.10
C MET A 378 6.68 -10.75 -26.85
N ASP A 379 7.38 -11.88 -27.02
CA ASP A 379 7.90 -12.69 -25.92
C ASP A 379 8.91 -11.84 -25.15
N HIS A 380 8.54 -11.43 -23.94
CA HIS A 380 9.42 -10.74 -23.01
C HIS A 380 9.78 -11.70 -21.88
N ASP A 381 10.76 -12.57 -22.15
CA ASP A 381 11.49 -13.26 -21.10
C ASP A 381 12.61 -12.33 -20.63
N MET A 382 12.30 -11.49 -19.65
CA MET A 382 13.29 -10.65 -18.97
C MET A 382 13.28 -11.04 -17.49
N PRO A 383 14.45 -11.39 -16.90
CA PRO A 383 14.52 -11.57 -15.47
C PRO A 383 14.22 -10.21 -14.81
N MET A 384 13.21 -10.18 -13.94
CA MET A 384 13.03 -9.13 -12.94
C MET A 384 14.22 -9.23 -12.00
N ASN A 385 15.37 -8.72 -12.43
CA ASN A 385 16.50 -8.60 -11.56
C ASN A 385 16.07 -7.56 -10.53
N SER A 386 16.02 -7.94 -9.26
CA SER A 386 16.06 -7.02 -8.12
C SER A 386 17.40 -6.27 -8.06
N ALA A 387 17.94 -5.94 -9.23
CA ALA A 387 19.18 -5.24 -9.40
C ALA A 387 18.98 -3.89 -8.74
N THR A 388 19.72 -3.71 -7.65
CA THR A 388 20.15 -2.43 -7.13
C THR A 388 20.07 -1.36 -8.21
N VAL A 389 19.04 -0.52 -8.18
CA VAL A 389 19.18 0.80 -8.76
C VAL A 389 20.20 1.48 -7.85
N LYS A 390 21.48 1.31 -8.20
CA LYS A 390 22.54 2.14 -7.64
C LYS A 390 22.01 3.55 -7.74
N ALA A 391 22.01 4.28 -6.62
CA ALA A 391 21.63 5.67 -6.59
C ALA A 391 22.36 6.40 -7.72
N ALA A 392 21.67 6.61 -8.83
CA ALA A 392 22.08 7.55 -9.85
C ALA A 392 21.64 8.91 -9.31
N SER A 393 22.27 9.33 -8.21
CA SER A 393 22.37 10.75 -7.94
C SER A 393 23.35 11.27 -8.98
N ASP A 394 22.83 11.92 -10.02
CA ASP A 394 23.68 12.87 -10.72
C ASP A 394 24.19 13.83 -9.65
N LYS A 395 25.51 13.86 -9.45
CA LYS A 395 26.19 14.61 -8.37
C LYS A 395 25.92 16.12 -8.39
N ASN A 396 25.06 16.61 -9.28
CA ASN A 396 24.67 18.00 -9.47
C ASN A 396 23.16 18.27 -9.45
N ASP A 397 22.27 17.27 -9.33
CA ASP A 397 20.83 17.51 -9.25
C ASP A 397 20.21 16.53 -8.25
N ASN A 398 19.54 17.04 -7.20
CA ASN A 398 18.94 16.27 -6.10
C ASN A 398 17.71 15.43 -6.54
N THR A 399 17.63 15.04 -7.81
CA THR A 399 16.48 14.35 -8.39
C THR A 399 16.64 12.85 -8.17
N VAL A 400 15.62 12.24 -7.57
CA VAL A 400 15.55 10.78 -7.34
C VAL A 400 14.54 10.19 -8.31
N PHE A 401 14.66 8.90 -8.64
CA PHE A 401 13.79 8.24 -9.61
C PHE A 401 13.20 6.93 -9.08
N GLY A 402 11.95 6.68 -9.45
CA GLY A 402 11.24 5.42 -9.34
C GLY A 402 10.64 5.04 -8.00
N TRP A 403 9.76 4.03 -8.05
CA TRP A 403 8.98 3.55 -6.91
C TRP A 403 9.79 2.73 -5.90
N ALA A 404 10.94 2.18 -6.27
CA ALA A 404 11.76 1.39 -5.34
C ALA A 404 12.70 2.27 -4.50
N ASN A 405 13.02 3.47 -4.98
CA ASN A 405 14.05 4.29 -4.36
C ASN A 405 13.47 5.16 -3.24
N ALA A 406 13.69 4.74 -1.99
CA ALA A 406 13.29 5.51 -0.80
C ALA A 406 14.18 6.74 -0.52
N SER A 407 15.21 7.00 -1.34
CA SER A 407 16.24 8.03 -1.08
C SER A 407 16.92 7.83 0.27
N THR A 408 17.15 6.57 0.65
CA THR A 408 17.77 6.19 1.92
C THR A 408 19.18 6.79 2.01
N PRO A 409 19.53 7.48 3.11
CA PRO A 409 20.85 8.08 3.27
C PRO A 409 21.99 7.08 3.10
N GLU A 410 23.12 7.55 2.56
CA GLU A 410 24.33 6.73 2.46
C GLU A 410 24.75 6.20 3.84
N GLY A 411 25.05 4.91 3.92
CA GLY A 411 25.38 4.22 5.18
C GLY A 411 24.19 3.62 5.93
N ASN A 412 22.96 4.00 5.60
CA ASN A 412 21.75 3.39 6.15
C ASN A 412 21.29 2.19 5.32
N LYS A 413 20.72 1.17 5.98
CA LYS A 413 20.10 0.01 5.33
C LYS A 413 18.58 0.18 5.30
N ALA A 414 18.02 0.27 4.09
CA ALA A 414 16.60 0.06 3.86
C ALA A 414 16.30 -1.42 3.61
N LEU A 415 15.21 -1.92 4.20
CA LEU A 415 14.71 -3.28 3.96
C LEU A 415 14.42 -3.48 2.46
N GLN A 416 14.93 -4.57 1.90
CA GLN A 416 14.55 -5.06 0.58
C GLN A 416 13.73 -6.35 0.71
N TYR A 417 12.84 -6.65 -0.24
CA TYR A 417 12.13 -7.93 -0.23
C TYR A 417 13.08 -9.14 -0.30
N SER A 418 14.26 -8.99 -0.92
CA SER A 418 15.30 -10.03 -0.95
C SER A 418 16.01 -10.24 0.40
N ASP A 419 15.89 -9.30 1.35
CA ASP A 419 16.34 -9.52 2.72
C ASP A 419 15.38 -10.43 3.51
N LEU A 420 14.11 -10.52 3.08
CA LEU A 420 13.08 -11.26 3.79
C LEU A 420 13.15 -12.74 3.46
N GLN A 421 13.45 -13.53 4.48
CA GLN A 421 13.41 -14.98 4.41
C GLN A 421 12.50 -15.50 5.51
N SER A 422 11.57 -16.38 5.19
CA SER A 422 10.72 -17.03 6.19
C SER A 422 11.57 -17.70 7.28
N LEU A 423 11.16 -17.57 8.53
CA LEU A 423 11.83 -18.18 9.68
C LEU A 423 11.84 -19.71 9.55
N ASP A 424 10.67 -20.27 9.23
CA ASP A 424 10.47 -21.69 8.98
C ASP A 424 10.25 -21.93 7.47
N PRO A 425 11.16 -22.64 6.78
CA PRO A 425 10.99 -22.94 5.36
C PRO A 425 9.65 -23.64 5.08
N GLN A 426 8.99 -23.31 3.96
CA GLN A 426 7.75 -23.99 3.58
C GLN A 426 8.01 -25.50 3.42
N LYS A 427 7.11 -26.30 4.01
CA LYS A 427 7.18 -27.76 3.99
C LYS A 427 6.85 -28.36 2.63
N ASP A 428 5.92 -27.75 1.90
CA ASP A 428 5.60 -28.15 0.52
C ASP A 428 6.63 -27.61 -0.47
N THR A 429 7.49 -28.52 -0.96
CA THR A 429 8.57 -28.24 -1.91
C THR A 429 8.28 -28.75 -3.32
N ARG A 430 7.04 -29.13 -3.62
CA ARG A 430 6.65 -29.55 -4.97
C ARG A 430 6.92 -28.43 -5.98
N ALA A 431 7.26 -28.79 -7.22
CA ALA A 431 7.24 -27.82 -8.31
C ALA A 431 5.80 -27.33 -8.55
N ALA A 432 5.65 -26.11 -9.09
CA ALA A 432 4.34 -25.66 -9.55
C ALA A 432 3.84 -26.58 -10.67
N GLU A 433 2.58 -27.00 -10.57
CA GLU A 433 1.93 -27.84 -11.59
C GLU A 433 1.65 -27.06 -12.87
N ARG A 434 1.44 -25.74 -12.73
CA ARG A 434 1.37 -24.78 -13.84
C ARG A 434 1.61 -23.35 -13.37
N GLU A 435 1.90 -22.49 -14.34
CA GLU A 435 1.96 -21.05 -14.18
C GLU A 435 0.67 -20.41 -14.73
N ILE A 436 0.19 -19.37 -14.03
CA ILE A 436 -0.92 -18.52 -14.46
C ILE A 436 -0.38 -17.10 -14.52
N GLU A 437 -0.28 -16.55 -15.74
CA GLU A 437 0.05 -15.14 -15.94
C GLU A 437 -1.18 -14.27 -15.66
N ILE A 438 -0.97 -13.22 -14.87
CA ILE A 438 -1.97 -12.24 -14.48
C ILE A 438 -1.44 -10.87 -14.88
N ARG A 439 -2.08 -10.27 -15.89
CA ARG A 439 -1.75 -8.93 -16.38
C ARG A 439 -2.59 -7.88 -15.69
N LEU A 440 -1.95 -7.00 -14.95
CA LEU A 440 -2.57 -5.87 -14.27
C LEU A 440 -2.53 -4.68 -15.22
N GLY A 441 -3.69 -4.14 -15.56
CA GLY A 441 -3.82 -3.02 -16.48
C GLY A 441 -4.58 -1.85 -15.87
N GLY A 442 -4.45 -0.69 -16.50
CA GLY A 442 -5.14 0.53 -16.11
C GLY A 442 -5.39 1.44 -17.30
N ASN A 443 -6.53 2.13 -17.30
CA ASN A 443 -6.80 3.28 -18.15
C ASN A 443 -6.99 4.49 -17.25
N MET A 444 -5.96 5.32 -17.17
CA MET A 444 -5.93 6.47 -16.26
C MET A 444 -6.90 7.57 -16.71
N GLU A 445 -7.11 7.78 -18.01
CA GLU A 445 -8.10 8.76 -18.52
C GLU A 445 -9.51 8.51 -17.98
N ARG A 446 -9.90 7.24 -17.82
CA ARG A 446 -11.23 6.86 -17.30
C ARG A 446 -11.20 6.33 -15.87
N TYR A 447 -10.02 6.29 -15.25
CA TYR A 447 -9.76 5.69 -13.94
C TYR A 447 -10.37 4.28 -13.83
N ILE A 448 -9.97 3.39 -14.74
CA ILE A 448 -10.42 2.00 -14.82
C ILE A 448 -9.23 1.09 -14.60
N TRP A 449 -9.35 0.15 -13.66
CA TRP A 449 -8.38 -0.91 -13.42
C TRP A 449 -8.88 -2.24 -13.98
N THR A 450 -7.97 -3.04 -14.53
CA THR A 450 -8.30 -4.34 -15.13
C THR A 450 -7.32 -5.42 -14.69
N ILE A 451 -7.82 -6.66 -14.70
CA ILE A 451 -7.00 -7.87 -14.60
C ILE A 451 -7.27 -8.67 -15.87
N ASN A 452 -6.20 -9.05 -16.58
CA ASN A 452 -6.27 -9.72 -17.88
C ASN A 452 -7.17 -8.96 -18.88
N GLY A 453 -7.10 -7.62 -18.85
CA GLY A 453 -7.89 -6.73 -19.71
C GLY A 453 -9.37 -6.62 -19.36
N LYS A 454 -9.85 -7.30 -18.31
CA LYS A 454 -11.26 -7.31 -17.89
C LYS A 454 -11.47 -6.55 -16.58
N LYS A 455 -12.63 -5.92 -16.45
CA LYS A 455 -13.11 -5.39 -15.15
C LYS A 455 -13.65 -6.52 -14.29
N PHE A 456 -13.75 -6.27 -12.99
CA PHE A 456 -14.28 -7.26 -12.04
C PHE A 456 -15.65 -7.85 -12.44
N ASN A 457 -16.57 -7.02 -12.93
CA ASN A 457 -17.91 -7.46 -13.35
C ASN A 457 -17.94 -8.26 -14.67
N GLU A 458 -16.81 -8.33 -15.38
CA GLU A 458 -16.65 -9.01 -16.68
C GLU A 458 -15.69 -10.21 -16.56
N ALA A 459 -14.99 -10.32 -15.44
CA ALA A 459 -13.94 -11.29 -15.21
C ALA A 459 -14.50 -12.65 -14.77
N ASP A 460 -13.91 -13.71 -15.33
CA ASP A 460 -14.15 -15.07 -14.86
C ASP A 460 -13.18 -15.38 -13.72
N PRO A 461 -13.60 -16.15 -12.70
CA PRO A 461 -12.70 -16.54 -11.61
C PRO A 461 -11.58 -17.46 -12.14
N LEU A 462 -10.38 -17.32 -11.57
CA LEU A 462 -9.29 -18.27 -11.81
C LEU A 462 -9.68 -19.63 -11.19
N VAL A 463 -9.81 -20.65 -12.03
CA VAL A 463 -10.19 -22.00 -11.59
C VAL A 463 -8.94 -22.82 -11.27
N VAL A 464 -8.84 -23.25 -10.01
CA VAL A 464 -7.74 -24.05 -9.48
C VAL A 464 -8.29 -25.30 -8.78
N LYS A 465 -7.51 -26.38 -8.73
CA LYS A 465 -7.87 -27.60 -8.00
C LYS A 465 -7.44 -27.48 -6.54
N TYR A 466 -8.23 -28.06 -5.64
CA TYR A 466 -7.84 -28.14 -4.24
C TYR A 466 -6.53 -28.92 -4.08
N GLY A 467 -5.54 -28.33 -3.41
CA GLY A 467 -4.20 -28.91 -3.23
C GLY A 467 -3.22 -28.70 -4.40
N GLU A 468 -3.67 -28.07 -5.48
CA GLU A 468 -2.83 -27.68 -6.61
C GLU A 468 -1.81 -26.63 -6.18
N ARG A 469 -0.55 -26.82 -6.58
CA ARG A 469 0.48 -25.80 -6.42
C ARG A 469 0.61 -25.03 -7.73
N ILE A 470 0.23 -23.75 -7.71
CA ILE A 470 0.31 -22.87 -8.87
C ILE A 470 1.38 -21.80 -8.65
N ARG A 471 1.99 -21.36 -9.74
CA ARG A 471 2.76 -20.11 -9.77
C ARG A 471 1.88 -19.02 -10.37
N LEU A 472 1.73 -17.92 -9.66
CA LEU A 472 1.08 -16.71 -10.19
C LEU A 472 2.16 -15.75 -10.64
N LYS A 473 2.21 -15.44 -11.94
CA LYS A 473 3.12 -14.45 -12.51
C LYS A 473 2.34 -13.16 -12.74
N PHE A 474 2.56 -12.18 -11.87
CA PHE A 474 1.98 -10.85 -12.05
C PHE A 474 2.83 -10.02 -13.00
N VAL A 475 2.21 -9.48 -14.02
CA VAL A 475 2.82 -8.53 -14.95
C VAL A 475 2.03 -7.24 -14.82
N ASN A 476 2.68 -6.17 -14.35
CA ASN A 476 2.05 -4.86 -14.24
C ASN A 476 2.25 -4.10 -15.55
N ASP A 477 1.23 -4.13 -16.42
CA ASP A 477 1.18 -3.36 -17.66
C ASP A 477 0.60 -1.95 -17.44
N SER A 478 0.25 -1.61 -16.19
CA SER A 478 -0.19 -0.27 -15.84
C SER A 478 0.98 0.66 -15.56
N MET A 479 0.66 1.94 -15.48
CA MET A 479 1.59 3.04 -15.19
C MET A 479 1.71 3.34 -13.69
N MET A 480 1.20 2.46 -12.81
CA MET A 480 1.06 2.73 -11.38
C MET A 480 1.39 1.51 -10.56
N ALA A 481 1.74 1.69 -9.28
CA ALA A 481 1.83 0.57 -8.36
C ALA A 481 0.46 -0.10 -8.19
N HIS A 482 0.43 -1.43 -8.23
CA HIS A 482 -0.73 -2.25 -7.92
C HIS A 482 -0.48 -3.04 -6.62
N PRO A 483 -0.85 -2.51 -5.45
CA PRO A 483 -0.89 -3.31 -4.24
C PRO A 483 -1.86 -4.48 -4.44
N MET A 484 -1.40 -5.71 -4.20
CA MET A 484 -2.21 -6.92 -4.37
C MET A 484 -2.23 -7.70 -3.05
N HIS A 485 -3.43 -8.11 -2.63
CA HIS A 485 -3.63 -9.05 -1.54
C HIS A 485 -4.44 -10.26 -2.02
N LEU A 486 -4.04 -11.46 -1.60
CA LEU A 486 -4.77 -12.70 -1.88
C LEU A 486 -5.53 -13.15 -0.63
N HIS A 487 -6.81 -13.45 -0.81
CA HIS A 487 -7.70 -13.81 0.29
C HIS A 487 -7.51 -15.28 0.68
N GLY A 488 -7.45 -15.54 1.99
CA GLY A 488 -7.55 -16.90 2.54
C GLY A 488 -6.35 -17.81 2.28
N MET A 489 -5.18 -17.27 1.92
CA MET A 489 -3.95 -18.05 1.73
C MET A 489 -2.71 -17.24 2.07
N PHE A 490 -1.65 -17.94 2.47
CA PHE A 490 -0.29 -17.41 2.43
C PHE A 490 0.35 -17.79 1.09
N MET A 491 1.24 -16.94 0.61
CA MET A 491 1.96 -17.12 -0.64
C MET A 491 3.45 -17.22 -0.40
N GLN A 492 4.15 -17.82 -1.36
CA GLN A 492 5.60 -17.73 -1.45
C GLN A 492 5.92 -16.69 -2.51
N LEU A 493 6.81 -15.77 -2.15
CA LEU A 493 7.38 -14.84 -3.10
C LEU A 493 8.67 -15.46 -3.65
N GLU A 494 8.71 -15.69 -4.96
CA GLU A 494 9.92 -16.10 -5.68
C GLU A 494 10.63 -14.81 -6.14
N ASN A 495 11.66 -14.39 -5.40
CA ASN A 495 12.48 -13.21 -5.68
C ASN A 495 13.84 -13.58 -6.28
#